data_AF-A0A7W1FN46-F1
#
_entry.id   AF-A0A7W1FN46-F1
#
_cell.length_a   1.000
_cell.length_b   1.000
_cell.length_c   1.000
_cell.angle_alpha   90.00
_cell.angle_beta   90.00
_cell.angle_gamma   90.00
#
_symmetry.space_group_name_H-M   'P 1'
#
loop_
_entity.id
_entity.type
_entity.pdbx_description
1 polymer ?
#
loop_
_entity_poly.entity_id
_entity_poly.type
_entity_poly.pdbx_seq_one_letter_code
_entity_poly.pdbx_strand_id
1 'polypeptide(L)'
;MFDPRRLLLLVSLALPLAPLTSDVHAADSQDPSDLLTAPPPKEEAPSPEALKAALAGIKDLYQSEYANTKSRVALIVTLIDQALQTENDPAMRYALLHEARELAIGAKDVASVISLCEQIAKLYRGPSADEQQRAVLSRVSSVPVVASILRLLDVPADAYANGVVGRWYANEVQDWERALPLMAQGSDNTLAKVATAELAAPSKPAERTAVADQWYDLGKRTSALKESFWRHALTLYEAAKTDLTGVSLAVVEKRIAEIEAFLPLGADVDYTKLTAGQWEKLKGKIINVDAGRGLVLSGVTLSAGQKLRVVPHPTETWKITDNRGGVTQTTWKGGMAGRRALGSLQCTVGDGTEQAPGIVTGTGALTLFALVPNAKRFQISGTIRVKILPVTE
;
A
#
# COMPACT_ATOMS: atom_id res chain seq x y z
N MET A 1 5.78 -10.53 1.78
CA MET A 1 5.12 -11.55 2.62
C MET A 1 3.86 -11.92 1.86
N PHE A 2 3.76 -13.15 1.39
CA PHE A 2 2.75 -13.63 0.45
C PHE A 2 1.40 -13.83 1.16
N ASP A 3 0.31 -13.31 0.60
CA ASP A 3 -1.06 -13.55 1.08
C ASP A 3 -1.71 -14.71 0.28
N PRO A 4 -2.11 -15.81 0.93
CA PRO A 4 -2.57 -17.04 0.28
C PRO A 4 -4.10 -17.09 0.10
N ARG A 5 -4.71 -16.07 -0.51
CA ARG A 5 -6.16 -16.05 -0.81
C ARG A 5 -6.49 -15.78 -2.29
N ARG A 6 -5.83 -16.50 -3.19
CA ARG A 6 -6.19 -16.49 -4.63
C ARG A 6 -6.36 -17.91 -5.19
N LEU A 7 -7.62 -18.34 -5.26
CA LEU A 7 -8.17 -19.31 -6.22
C LEU A 7 -9.50 -18.70 -6.73
N LEU A 8 -9.60 -18.29 -8.01
CA LEU A 8 -10.15 -19.07 -9.16
C LEU A 8 -11.65 -19.39 -8.94
N LEU A 9 -12.64 -19.05 -9.78
CA LEU A 9 -12.78 -19.02 -11.25
C LEU A 9 -14.09 -18.23 -11.59
N LEU A 10 -14.06 -17.30 -12.54
CA LEU A 10 -14.59 -17.37 -13.93
C LEU A 10 -16.08 -17.04 -14.18
N VAL A 11 -16.21 -16.06 -15.07
CA VAL A 11 -17.33 -15.60 -15.90
C VAL A 11 -18.14 -16.76 -16.52
N SER A 12 -19.46 -16.61 -16.57
CA SER A 12 -20.28 -17.22 -17.62
C SER A 12 -21.42 -16.29 -18.02
N LEU A 13 -21.40 -15.89 -19.29
CA LEU A 13 -22.41 -15.10 -19.97
C LEU A 13 -22.76 -15.87 -21.25
N ALA A 14 -24.00 -16.37 -21.37
CA ALA A 14 -24.56 -16.84 -22.63
C ALA A 14 -26.10 -16.79 -22.62
N LEU A 15 -26.64 -16.38 -23.78
CA LEU A 15 -27.99 -15.94 -24.13
C LEU A 15 -29.14 -16.96 -24.02
N PRO A 16 -30.42 -16.52 -24.15
CA PRO A 16 -31.60 -17.37 -24.03
C PRO A 16 -31.96 -18.05 -25.36
N LEU A 17 -32.41 -19.30 -25.28
CA LEU A 17 -33.26 -19.93 -26.29
C LEU A 17 -34.37 -20.75 -25.62
N ALA A 18 -35.60 -20.49 -26.04
CA ALA A 18 -36.77 -21.36 -25.92
C ALA A 18 -37.44 -21.39 -27.31
N PRO A 19 -38.39 -22.31 -27.65
CA PRO A 19 -39.16 -23.17 -26.73
C PRO A 19 -39.56 -24.60 -27.27
N LEU A 20 -40.40 -25.29 -26.48
CA LEU A 20 -41.31 -26.45 -26.78
C LEU A 20 -40.62 -27.84 -26.82
N THR A 21 -41.08 -28.90 -26.13
CA THR A 21 -42.45 -29.44 -25.96
C THR A 21 -42.63 -30.35 -24.72
N SER A 22 -43.86 -30.33 -24.17
CA SER A 22 -44.68 -31.42 -23.57
C SER A 22 -44.18 -32.32 -22.41
N ASP A 23 -44.91 -32.16 -21.31
CA ASP A 23 -45.60 -33.17 -20.48
C ASP A 23 -44.89 -34.05 -19.42
N VAL A 24 -45.29 -33.72 -18.18
CA VAL A 24 -45.81 -34.59 -17.10
C VAL A 24 -44.84 -35.42 -16.24
N HIS A 25 -45.05 -35.21 -14.93
CA HIS A 25 -44.80 -36.04 -13.75
C HIS A 25 -43.66 -35.65 -12.81
N ALA A 26 -44.09 -35.27 -11.61
CA ALA A 26 -43.32 -35.00 -10.41
C ALA A 26 -42.63 -36.27 -9.89
N ALA A 27 -41.41 -36.11 -9.40
CA ALA A 27 -40.99 -36.45 -8.03
C ALA A 27 -39.47 -36.62 -7.98
N ASP A 28 -38.86 -35.85 -7.10
CA ASP A 28 -37.67 -36.21 -6.31
C ASP A 28 -36.44 -36.73 -7.06
N SER A 29 -35.61 -35.80 -7.49
CA SER A 29 -34.18 -36.06 -7.66
C SER A 29 -33.40 -34.75 -7.50
N GLN A 30 -33.27 -34.27 -6.25
CA GLN A 30 -32.18 -33.36 -5.93
C GLN A 30 -30.89 -34.17 -5.92
N ASP A 31 -30.07 -33.96 -6.94
CA ASP A 31 -28.71 -34.48 -7.01
C ASP A 31 -27.91 -33.93 -5.81
N PRO A 32 -27.34 -34.78 -4.93
CA PRO A 32 -26.62 -34.32 -3.74
C PRO A 32 -25.37 -33.49 -4.05
N SER A 33 -25.01 -33.37 -5.33
CA SER A 33 -23.94 -32.52 -5.85
C SER A 33 -24.28 -31.02 -5.89
N ASP A 34 -25.56 -30.65 -5.88
CA ASP A 34 -26.03 -29.24 -5.96
C ASP A 34 -25.99 -28.48 -4.61
N LEU A 35 -25.82 -29.19 -3.48
CA LEU A 35 -25.80 -28.57 -2.14
C LEU A 35 -24.43 -27.96 -1.77
N LEU A 36 -23.40 -28.15 -2.59
CA LEU A 36 -22.03 -27.70 -2.30
C LEU A 36 -21.67 -26.34 -2.92
N THR A 37 -22.61 -25.66 -3.59
CA THR A 37 -22.37 -24.39 -4.30
C THR A 37 -23.30 -23.24 -3.90
N ALA A 38 -24.25 -23.45 -2.98
CA ALA A 38 -25.11 -22.36 -2.50
C ALA A 38 -24.31 -21.42 -1.58
N PRO A 39 -24.22 -20.10 -1.88
CA PRO A 39 -23.59 -19.15 -0.98
C PRO A 39 -24.30 -19.17 0.38
N PRO A 40 -23.57 -18.95 1.50
CA PRO A 40 -24.16 -19.00 2.83
C PRO A 40 -25.36 -18.03 2.92
N PRO A 41 -26.44 -18.43 3.61
CA PRO A 41 -27.63 -17.61 3.71
C PRO A 41 -27.27 -16.27 4.38
N LYS A 42 -27.67 -15.17 3.75
CA LYS A 42 -27.50 -13.82 4.29
C LYS A 42 -28.22 -13.68 5.64
N GLU A 43 -27.60 -12.96 6.55
CA GLU A 43 -28.12 -12.65 7.88
C GLU A 43 -29.30 -11.67 7.80
N GLU A 44 -30.21 -11.72 8.77
CA GLU A 44 -31.25 -10.71 8.90
C GLU A 44 -30.64 -9.43 9.49
N ALA A 45 -31.02 -8.27 8.94
CA ALA A 45 -30.61 -6.99 9.51
C ALA A 45 -31.21 -6.84 10.93
N PRO A 46 -30.48 -6.20 11.88
CA PRO A 46 -31.00 -5.99 13.23
C PRO A 46 -32.27 -5.12 13.21
N SER A 47 -33.15 -5.31 14.20
CA SER A 47 -34.31 -4.43 14.35
C SER A 47 -33.87 -2.98 14.57
N PRO A 48 -34.70 -1.98 14.22
CA PRO A 48 -34.38 -0.57 14.43
C PRO A 48 -33.99 -0.25 15.88
N GLU A 49 -34.63 -0.89 16.86
CA GLU A 49 -34.33 -0.73 18.28
C GLU A 49 -32.97 -1.33 18.65
N ALA A 50 -32.67 -2.53 18.18
CA ALA A 50 -31.38 -3.20 18.41
C ALA A 50 -30.23 -2.42 17.77
N LEU A 51 -30.44 -1.91 16.54
CA LEU A 51 -29.47 -1.05 15.87
C LEU A 51 -29.23 0.23 16.67
N LYS A 52 -30.30 0.90 17.13
CA LYS A 52 -30.19 2.13 17.93
C LYS A 52 -29.38 1.89 19.22
N ALA A 53 -29.64 0.78 19.92
CA ALA A 53 -28.92 0.42 21.13
C ALA A 53 -27.43 0.16 20.87
N ALA A 54 -27.11 -0.62 19.82
CA ALA A 54 -25.72 -0.90 19.44
C ALA A 54 -24.96 0.37 19.03
N LEU A 55 -25.60 1.26 18.25
CA LEU A 55 -25.01 2.54 17.85
C LEU A 55 -24.73 3.45 19.04
N ALA A 56 -25.58 3.44 20.07
CA ALA A 56 -25.33 4.19 21.30
C ALA A 56 -24.08 3.68 22.02
N GLY A 57 -23.91 2.35 22.12
CA GLY A 57 -22.71 1.75 22.70
C GLY A 57 -21.44 2.07 21.91
N ILE A 58 -21.49 2.05 20.57
CA ILE A 58 -20.36 2.45 19.71
C ILE A 58 -19.97 3.92 19.98
N LYS A 59 -20.96 4.81 20.10
CA LYS A 59 -20.72 6.24 20.32
C LYS A 59 -20.16 6.54 21.70
N ASP A 60 -20.57 5.80 22.71
CA ASP A 60 -20.02 5.89 24.06
C ASP A 60 -18.56 5.41 24.09
N LEU A 61 -18.27 4.26 23.45
CA LEU A 61 -16.93 3.69 23.40
C LEU A 61 -15.91 4.58 22.65
N TYR A 62 -16.32 5.20 21.54
CA TYR A 62 -15.44 6.02 20.69
C TYR A 62 -15.69 7.52 20.82
N GLN A 63 -16.19 7.98 21.97
CA GLN A 63 -16.60 9.37 22.16
C GLN A 63 -15.50 10.38 21.77
N SER A 64 -14.24 10.05 22.07
CA SER A 64 -13.09 10.92 21.82
C SER A 64 -12.78 11.07 20.32
N GLU A 65 -13.08 10.05 19.53
CA GLU A 65 -12.79 9.96 18.11
C GLU A 65 -13.82 10.72 17.26
N TYR A 66 -15.03 10.95 17.78
CA TYR A 66 -16.03 11.80 17.14
C TYR A 66 -15.73 13.30 17.21
N ALA A 67 -14.75 13.72 18.03
CA ALA A 67 -14.51 15.13 18.33
C ALA A 67 -14.02 15.96 17.13
N ASN A 68 -13.28 15.38 16.20
CA ASN A 68 -12.73 16.10 15.04
C ASN A 68 -12.70 15.25 13.76
N THR A 69 -12.59 15.90 12.59
CA THR A 69 -12.67 15.24 11.28
C THR A 69 -11.55 14.21 11.05
N LYS A 70 -10.31 14.48 11.47
CA LYS A 70 -9.19 13.54 11.30
C LYS A 70 -9.43 12.27 12.10
N SER A 71 -9.87 12.41 13.34
CA SER A 71 -10.22 11.28 14.21
C SER A 71 -11.41 10.49 13.68
N ARG A 72 -12.41 11.15 13.07
CA ARG A 72 -13.53 10.45 12.41
C ARG A 72 -13.08 9.59 11.23
N VAL A 73 -12.14 10.06 10.42
CA VAL A 73 -11.60 9.26 9.31
C VAL A 73 -10.84 8.04 9.82
N ALA A 74 -10.02 8.20 10.86
CA ALA A 74 -9.37 7.06 11.50
C ALA A 74 -10.38 6.07 12.11
N LEU A 75 -11.47 6.58 12.70
CA LEU A 75 -12.53 5.76 13.28
C LEU A 75 -13.23 4.89 12.22
N ILE A 76 -13.41 5.36 10.98
CA ILE A 76 -13.99 4.54 9.90
C ILE A 76 -13.19 3.24 9.73
N VAL A 77 -11.87 3.33 9.66
CA VAL A 77 -10.98 2.17 9.51
C VAL A 77 -11.11 1.25 10.72
N THR A 78 -11.06 1.80 11.93
CA THR A 78 -11.22 1.03 13.17
C THR A 78 -12.55 0.27 13.22
N LEU A 79 -13.66 0.90 12.84
CA LEU A 79 -14.98 0.28 12.85
C LEU A 79 -15.09 -0.84 11.79
N ILE A 80 -14.48 -0.65 10.61
CA ILE A 80 -14.40 -1.70 9.58
C ILE A 80 -13.59 -2.89 10.10
N ASP A 81 -12.42 -2.66 10.68
CA ASP A 81 -11.57 -3.72 11.21
C ASP A 81 -12.27 -4.49 12.34
N GLN A 82 -13.01 -3.79 13.20
CA GLN A 82 -13.80 -4.44 14.25
C GLN A 82 -14.99 -5.21 13.70
N ALA A 83 -15.64 -4.71 12.65
CA ALA A 83 -16.71 -5.45 11.99
C ALA A 83 -16.18 -6.78 11.42
N LEU A 84 -14.97 -6.78 10.86
CA LEU A 84 -14.31 -7.99 10.38
C LEU A 84 -13.96 -8.98 11.50
N GLN A 85 -13.62 -8.48 12.69
CA GLN A 85 -13.33 -9.31 13.86
C GLN A 85 -14.58 -9.80 14.60
N THR A 86 -15.74 -9.20 14.32
CA THR A 86 -17.01 -9.50 15.00
C THR A 86 -17.79 -10.54 14.20
N GLU A 87 -17.36 -11.81 14.26
CA GLU A 87 -18.03 -12.90 13.52
C GLU A 87 -19.26 -13.45 14.25
N ASN A 88 -19.22 -13.50 15.59
CA ASN A 88 -20.23 -14.17 16.41
C ASN A 88 -21.39 -13.25 16.87
N ASP A 89 -21.39 -11.99 16.44
CA ASP A 89 -22.47 -11.04 16.72
C ASP A 89 -22.87 -10.29 15.42
N PRO A 90 -23.76 -10.91 14.62
CA PRO A 90 -24.35 -10.32 13.42
C PRO A 90 -24.91 -8.91 13.60
N ALA A 91 -25.57 -8.64 14.74
CA ALA A 91 -26.22 -7.37 14.99
C ALA A 91 -25.20 -6.27 15.28
N MET A 92 -24.19 -6.57 16.10
CA MET A 92 -23.09 -5.65 16.38
C MET A 92 -22.26 -5.38 15.13
N ARG A 93 -21.93 -6.42 14.35
CA ARG A 93 -21.21 -6.25 13.07
C ARG A 93 -21.96 -5.34 12.12
N TYR A 94 -23.28 -5.50 11.99
CA TYR A 94 -24.10 -4.60 11.19
C TYR A 94 -24.02 -3.15 11.69
N ALA A 95 -24.13 -2.94 13.00
CA ALA A 95 -24.06 -1.61 13.60
C ALA A 95 -22.70 -0.92 13.36
N LEU A 96 -21.59 -1.67 13.42
CA LEU A 96 -20.25 -1.17 13.09
C LEU A 96 -20.15 -0.74 11.63
N LEU A 97 -20.58 -1.59 10.69
CA LEU A 97 -20.57 -1.27 9.25
C LEU A 97 -21.49 -0.08 8.93
N HIS A 98 -22.64 -0.01 9.58
CA HIS A 98 -23.60 1.08 9.42
C HIS A 98 -23.00 2.42 9.90
N GLU A 99 -22.44 2.47 11.10
CA GLU A 99 -21.84 3.71 11.63
C GLU A 99 -20.61 4.13 10.82
N ALA A 100 -19.77 3.17 10.42
CA ALA A 100 -18.64 3.43 9.53
C ALA A 100 -19.09 4.09 8.22
N ARG A 101 -20.24 3.65 7.67
CA ARG A 101 -20.79 4.23 6.43
C ARG A 101 -21.28 5.64 6.65
N GLU A 102 -21.99 5.92 7.74
CA GLU A 102 -22.45 7.27 8.06
C GLU A 102 -21.28 8.24 8.29
N LEU A 103 -20.21 7.78 8.94
CA LEU A 103 -18.97 8.53 9.08
C LEU A 103 -18.28 8.76 7.72
N ALA A 104 -18.22 7.76 6.86
CA ALA A 104 -17.65 7.89 5.51
C ALA A 104 -18.41 8.90 4.65
N ILE A 105 -19.75 8.93 4.73
CA ILE A 105 -20.58 9.94 4.08
C ILE A 105 -20.20 11.34 4.59
N GLY A 106 -20.12 11.52 5.92
CA GLY A 106 -19.75 12.79 6.53
C GLY A 106 -18.34 13.25 6.14
N ALA A 107 -17.41 12.31 5.96
CA ALA A 107 -16.06 12.55 5.50
C ALA A 107 -15.94 12.74 3.97
N LYS A 108 -17.03 12.51 3.21
CA LYS A 108 -17.03 12.43 1.74
C LYS A 108 -16.06 11.39 1.19
N ASP A 109 -15.81 10.32 1.94
CA ASP A 109 -15.00 9.18 1.51
C ASP A 109 -15.85 8.24 0.65
N VAL A 110 -15.87 8.51 -0.65
CA VAL A 110 -16.66 7.78 -1.64
C VAL A 110 -16.23 6.30 -1.73
N ALA A 111 -14.94 6.00 -1.57
CA ALA A 111 -14.44 4.63 -1.68
C ALA A 111 -14.94 3.76 -0.52
N SER A 112 -14.85 4.27 0.72
CA SER A 112 -15.37 3.59 1.89
C SER A 112 -16.90 3.44 1.80
N VAL A 113 -17.62 4.47 1.32
CA VAL A 113 -19.08 4.38 1.11
C VAL A 113 -19.45 3.21 0.19
N ILE A 114 -18.79 3.08 -0.96
CA ILE A 114 -19.04 2.00 -1.93
C ILE A 114 -18.77 0.63 -1.30
N SER A 115 -17.57 0.46 -0.73
CA SER A 115 -17.14 -0.80 -0.11
C SER A 115 -18.06 -1.22 1.04
N LEU A 116 -18.50 -0.28 1.87
CA LEU A 116 -19.42 -0.57 2.98
C LEU A 116 -20.82 -0.98 2.49
N CYS A 117 -21.33 -0.35 1.42
CA CYS A 117 -22.60 -0.78 0.82
C CYS A 117 -22.50 -2.19 0.24
N GLU A 118 -21.39 -2.53 -0.43
CA GLU A 118 -21.12 -3.88 -0.94
C GLU A 118 -21.03 -4.91 0.19
N GLN A 119 -20.30 -4.59 1.26
CA GLN A 119 -20.15 -5.47 2.43
C GLN A 119 -21.48 -5.73 3.14
N ILE A 120 -22.28 -4.68 3.38
CA ILE A 120 -23.60 -4.81 4.00
C ILE A 120 -24.52 -5.66 3.11
N ALA A 121 -24.61 -5.36 1.81
CA ALA A 121 -25.45 -6.10 0.87
C ALA A 121 -24.99 -7.56 0.68
N LYS A 122 -23.70 -7.85 0.87
CA LYS A 122 -23.15 -9.20 0.82
C LYS A 122 -23.58 -10.03 2.04
N LEU A 123 -23.50 -9.45 3.23
CA LEU A 123 -23.69 -10.17 4.50
C LEU A 123 -25.16 -10.21 4.95
N TYR A 124 -25.95 -9.18 4.67
CA TYR A 124 -27.29 -9.01 5.22
C TYR A 124 -28.37 -8.98 4.14
N ARG A 125 -29.57 -9.43 4.50
CA ARG A 125 -30.78 -9.25 3.71
C ARG A 125 -31.21 -7.79 3.73
N GLY A 126 -31.75 -7.32 2.61
CA GLY A 126 -32.14 -5.93 2.43
C GLY A 126 -31.88 -5.44 1.00
N PRO A 127 -31.79 -4.12 0.80
CA PRO A 127 -31.51 -3.54 -0.50
C PRO A 127 -30.17 -4.03 -1.07
N SER A 128 -30.10 -4.18 -2.38
CA SER A 128 -28.88 -4.50 -3.12
C SER A 128 -27.80 -3.43 -2.91
N ALA A 129 -26.54 -3.77 -3.22
CA ALA A 129 -25.43 -2.81 -3.12
C ALA A 129 -25.72 -1.56 -3.96
N ASP A 130 -26.23 -1.72 -5.18
CA ASP A 130 -26.54 -0.63 -6.12
C ASP A 130 -27.64 0.29 -5.59
N GLU A 131 -28.70 -0.26 -4.99
CA GLU A 131 -29.77 0.54 -4.36
C GLU A 131 -29.22 1.34 -3.17
N GLN A 132 -28.40 0.72 -2.33
CA GLN A 132 -27.75 1.40 -1.20
C GLN A 132 -26.80 2.51 -1.69
N GLN A 133 -25.96 2.21 -2.67
CA GLN A 133 -25.03 3.17 -3.26
C GLN A 133 -25.77 4.34 -3.89
N ARG A 134 -26.85 4.11 -4.64
CA ARG A 134 -27.66 5.18 -5.24
C ARG A 134 -28.22 6.13 -4.18
N ALA A 135 -28.81 5.57 -3.13
CA ALA A 135 -29.36 6.36 -2.03
C ALA A 135 -28.26 7.17 -1.31
N VAL A 136 -27.15 6.51 -0.98
CA VAL A 136 -26.10 7.10 -0.15
C VAL A 136 -25.23 8.09 -0.93
N LEU A 137 -24.78 7.75 -2.14
CA LEU A 137 -23.90 8.60 -2.94
C LEU A 137 -24.56 9.92 -3.35
N SER A 138 -25.90 9.95 -3.48
CA SER A 138 -26.64 11.19 -3.72
C SER A 138 -26.37 12.27 -2.66
N ARG A 139 -26.11 11.86 -1.40
CA ARG A 139 -25.79 12.73 -0.25
C ARG A 139 -24.40 13.38 -0.37
N VAL A 140 -23.53 12.85 -1.23
CA VAL A 140 -22.16 13.35 -1.47
C VAL A 140 -21.94 13.74 -2.94
N SER A 141 -23.02 14.07 -3.67
CA SER A 141 -23.00 14.49 -5.09
C SER A 141 -22.04 15.64 -5.43
N SER A 142 -21.59 16.42 -4.44
CA SER A 142 -20.53 17.43 -4.60
C SER A 142 -19.16 16.85 -4.96
N VAL A 143 -18.90 15.56 -4.73
CA VAL A 143 -17.61 14.93 -5.06
C VAL A 143 -17.58 14.59 -6.55
N PRO A 144 -16.58 15.05 -7.33
CA PRO A 144 -16.62 14.98 -8.80
C PRO A 144 -16.87 13.59 -9.41
N VAL A 145 -16.33 12.53 -8.81
CA VAL A 145 -16.49 11.16 -9.35
C VAL A 145 -17.92 10.61 -9.19
N VAL A 146 -18.70 11.13 -8.24
CA VAL A 146 -20.01 10.56 -7.86
C VAL A 146 -21.00 10.54 -9.01
N ALA A 147 -21.03 11.58 -9.84
CA ALA A 147 -21.91 11.61 -11.01
C ALA A 147 -21.60 10.46 -12.00
N SER A 148 -20.32 10.13 -12.18
CA SER A 148 -19.90 9.02 -13.04
C SER A 148 -20.20 7.67 -12.41
N ILE A 149 -20.06 7.53 -11.09
CA ILE A 149 -20.44 6.28 -10.38
C ILE A 149 -21.94 6.04 -10.52
N LEU A 150 -22.77 7.04 -10.22
CA LEU A 150 -24.23 6.94 -10.38
C LEU A 150 -24.62 6.61 -11.83
N ARG A 151 -23.93 7.20 -12.80
CA ARG A 151 -24.13 6.89 -14.22
C ARG A 151 -23.83 5.42 -14.54
N LEU A 152 -22.79 4.83 -13.96
CA LEU A 152 -22.46 3.41 -14.17
C LEU A 152 -23.47 2.46 -13.53
N LEU A 153 -24.17 2.88 -12.46
CA LEU A 153 -25.29 2.10 -11.91
C LEU A 153 -26.49 2.04 -12.88
N ASP A 154 -26.65 3.02 -13.75
CA ASP A 154 -27.72 3.05 -14.77
C ASP A 154 -27.27 2.45 -16.12
N VAL A 155 -26.04 2.78 -16.53
CA VAL A 155 -25.45 2.33 -17.79
C VAL A 155 -24.01 1.88 -17.54
N PRO A 156 -23.82 0.60 -17.16
CA PRO A 156 -22.51 0.05 -16.82
C PRO A 156 -21.47 0.12 -17.95
N ALA A 157 -21.92 0.15 -19.21
CA ALA A 157 -21.05 0.21 -20.39
C ALA A 157 -20.72 1.64 -20.84
N ASP A 158 -21.07 2.68 -20.07
CA ASP A 158 -20.77 4.07 -20.43
C ASP A 158 -19.26 4.33 -20.44
N ALA A 159 -18.67 4.46 -21.62
CA ALA A 159 -17.22 4.55 -21.79
C ALA A 159 -16.61 5.79 -21.13
N TYR A 160 -17.34 6.90 -21.06
CA TYR A 160 -16.85 8.10 -20.40
C TYR A 160 -16.82 7.91 -18.88
N ALA A 161 -17.92 7.43 -18.31
CA ALA A 161 -18.02 7.18 -16.88
C ALA A 161 -17.02 6.10 -16.41
N ASN A 162 -16.86 5.02 -17.18
CA ASN A 162 -15.84 3.98 -16.94
C ASN A 162 -14.43 4.58 -16.89
N GLY A 163 -14.09 5.45 -17.83
CA GLY A 163 -12.80 6.15 -17.83
C GLY A 163 -12.61 7.05 -16.60
N VAL A 164 -13.64 7.78 -16.18
CA VAL A 164 -13.57 8.65 -14.99
C VAL A 164 -13.41 7.84 -13.71
N VAL A 165 -14.27 6.84 -13.49
CA VAL A 165 -14.24 6.02 -12.27
C VAL A 165 -12.98 5.17 -12.21
N GLY A 166 -12.53 4.60 -13.33
CA GLY A 166 -11.28 3.86 -13.41
C GLY A 166 -10.06 4.69 -13.03
N ARG A 167 -9.94 5.92 -13.55
CA ARG A 167 -8.84 6.83 -13.16
C ARG A 167 -8.92 7.25 -11.70
N TRP A 168 -10.13 7.47 -11.18
CA TRP A 168 -10.33 7.78 -9.76
C TRP A 168 -9.84 6.64 -8.87
N TYR A 169 -10.21 5.38 -9.17
CA TYR A 169 -9.71 4.22 -8.44
C TYR A 169 -8.18 4.08 -8.56
N ALA A 170 -7.60 4.25 -9.74
CA ALA A 170 -6.15 4.16 -9.92
C ALA A 170 -5.38 5.26 -9.18
N ASN A 171 -5.94 6.49 -9.13
CA ASN A 171 -5.21 7.66 -8.66
C ASN A 171 -5.48 7.99 -7.19
N GLU A 172 -6.74 8.12 -6.81
CA GLU A 172 -7.13 8.59 -5.47
C GLU A 172 -7.27 7.42 -4.50
N VAL A 173 -7.80 6.29 -4.96
CA VAL A 173 -8.03 5.10 -4.11
C VAL A 173 -6.82 4.15 -4.11
N GLN A 174 -6.04 4.15 -5.20
CA GLN A 174 -4.95 3.18 -5.47
C GLN A 174 -5.43 1.71 -5.54
N ASP A 175 -6.72 1.48 -5.83
CA ASP A 175 -7.31 0.15 -6.03
C ASP A 175 -7.25 -0.22 -7.52
N TRP A 176 -6.13 -0.83 -7.91
CA TRP A 176 -5.87 -1.23 -9.29
C TRP A 176 -6.74 -2.39 -9.76
N GLU A 177 -7.20 -3.25 -8.85
CA GLU A 177 -8.08 -4.37 -9.19
C GLU A 177 -9.43 -3.88 -9.70
N ARG A 178 -10.00 -2.83 -9.07
CA ARG A 178 -11.22 -2.16 -9.57
C ARG A 178 -10.93 -1.22 -10.74
N ALA A 179 -9.78 -0.56 -10.75
CA ALA A 179 -9.45 0.43 -11.77
C ALA A 179 -9.28 -0.19 -13.16
N LEU A 180 -8.56 -1.29 -13.29
CA LEU A 180 -8.18 -1.85 -14.59
C LEU A 180 -9.39 -2.24 -15.47
N PRO A 181 -10.41 -2.98 -14.98
CA PRO A 181 -11.59 -3.31 -15.79
C PRO A 181 -12.34 -2.09 -16.28
N LEU A 182 -12.46 -1.05 -15.45
CA LEU A 182 -13.13 0.20 -15.80
C LEU A 182 -12.31 0.99 -16.83
N MET A 183 -11.00 1.10 -16.64
CA MET A 183 -10.11 1.79 -17.60
C MET A 183 -10.08 1.07 -18.96
N ALA A 184 -10.12 -0.26 -18.98
CA ALA A 184 -10.20 -1.06 -20.22
C ALA A 184 -11.49 -0.79 -21.02
N GLN A 185 -12.58 -0.43 -20.34
CA GLN A 185 -13.86 -0.03 -20.97
C GLN A 185 -13.96 1.50 -21.18
N GLY A 186 -12.90 2.25 -20.85
CA GLY A 186 -12.88 3.70 -20.92
C GLY A 186 -12.74 4.25 -22.34
N SER A 187 -13.13 5.51 -22.54
CA SER A 187 -13.04 6.19 -23.84
C SER A 187 -11.62 6.54 -24.29
N ASP A 188 -10.62 6.50 -23.40
CA ASP A 188 -9.21 6.72 -23.77
C ASP A 188 -8.61 5.42 -24.31
N ASN A 189 -8.54 5.31 -25.63
CA ASN A 189 -8.03 4.12 -26.31
C ASN A 189 -6.59 3.74 -25.95
N THR A 190 -5.75 4.70 -25.55
CA THR A 190 -4.36 4.39 -25.16
C THR A 190 -4.38 3.74 -23.79
N LEU A 191 -5.05 4.38 -22.83
CA LEU A 191 -5.19 3.85 -21.48
C LEU A 191 -5.92 2.50 -21.46
N ALA A 192 -6.99 2.37 -22.23
CA ALA A 192 -7.77 1.15 -22.33
C ALA A 192 -6.92 -0.03 -22.80
N LYS A 193 -6.08 0.16 -23.83
CA LYS A 193 -5.17 -0.88 -24.33
C LYS A 193 -4.16 -1.33 -23.27
N VAL A 194 -3.58 -0.40 -22.52
CA VAL A 194 -2.62 -0.75 -21.45
C VAL A 194 -3.32 -1.53 -20.33
N ALA A 195 -4.51 -1.08 -19.91
CA ALA A 195 -5.31 -1.77 -18.90
C ALA A 195 -5.71 -3.19 -19.37
N THR A 196 -6.13 -3.35 -20.62
CA THR A 196 -6.43 -4.67 -21.21
C THR A 196 -5.20 -5.57 -21.25
N ALA A 197 -4.03 -5.04 -21.61
CA ALA A 197 -2.79 -5.80 -21.65
C ALA A 197 -2.39 -6.33 -20.26
N GLU A 198 -2.62 -5.57 -19.20
CA GLU A 198 -2.40 -6.05 -17.83
C GLU A 198 -3.45 -7.07 -17.38
N LEU A 199 -4.73 -6.84 -17.68
CA LEU A 199 -5.82 -7.77 -17.35
C LEU A 199 -5.66 -9.14 -17.99
N ALA A 200 -4.93 -9.24 -19.11
CA ALA A 200 -4.55 -10.51 -19.71
C ALA A 200 -3.60 -11.35 -18.81
N ALA A 201 -3.13 -10.78 -17.70
CA ALA A 201 -2.30 -11.42 -16.68
C ALA A 201 -1.05 -12.10 -17.26
N PRO A 202 -0.15 -11.35 -17.92
CA PRO A 202 1.03 -11.92 -18.56
C PRO A 202 1.91 -12.70 -17.56
N SER A 203 2.31 -13.90 -17.96
CA SER A 203 3.09 -14.80 -17.10
C SER A 203 4.59 -14.73 -17.36
N LYS A 204 5.02 -14.32 -18.57
CA LYS A 204 6.44 -14.25 -18.90
C LYS A 204 7.07 -12.94 -18.39
N PRO A 205 8.32 -12.97 -17.87
CA PRO A 205 8.97 -11.76 -17.36
C PRO A 205 9.04 -10.62 -18.39
N ALA A 206 9.37 -10.93 -19.64
CA ALA A 206 9.43 -9.92 -20.71
C ALA A 206 8.07 -9.29 -21.03
N GLU A 207 6.98 -10.07 -20.98
CA GLU A 207 5.62 -9.56 -21.20
C GLU A 207 5.16 -8.68 -20.03
N ARG A 208 5.49 -9.07 -18.78
CA ARG A 208 5.25 -8.24 -17.58
C ARG A 208 6.02 -6.93 -17.64
N THR A 209 7.29 -6.97 -18.06
CA THR A 209 8.09 -5.76 -18.27
C THR A 209 7.46 -4.87 -19.34
N ALA A 210 7.00 -5.43 -20.47
CA ALA A 210 6.35 -4.65 -21.51
C ALA A 210 5.05 -3.96 -21.05
N VAL A 211 4.29 -4.55 -20.12
CA VAL A 211 3.14 -3.88 -19.48
C VAL A 211 3.59 -2.76 -18.54
N ALA A 212 4.62 -3.00 -17.71
CA ALA A 212 5.20 -1.97 -16.84
C ALA A 212 5.74 -0.77 -17.64
N ASP A 213 6.36 -1.02 -18.79
CA ASP A 213 6.85 -0.01 -19.73
C ASP A 213 5.71 0.90 -20.22
N GLN A 214 4.58 0.30 -20.58
CA GLN A 214 3.41 1.05 -21.03
C GLN A 214 2.86 1.98 -19.94
N TRP A 215 2.77 1.51 -18.69
CA TRP A 215 2.36 2.36 -17.56
C TRP A 215 3.34 3.49 -17.27
N TYR A 216 4.64 3.17 -17.30
CA TYR A 216 5.69 4.17 -17.14
C TYR A 216 5.64 5.24 -18.24
N ASP A 217 5.43 4.85 -19.49
CA ASP A 217 5.30 5.77 -20.62
C ASP A 217 4.00 6.59 -20.58
N LEU A 218 2.88 6.00 -20.13
CA LEU A 218 1.66 6.76 -19.84
C LEU A 218 1.91 7.84 -18.78
N GLY A 219 2.63 7.49 -17.69
CA GLY A 219 2.97 8.46 -16.66
C GLY A 219 3.86 9.60 -17.17
N LYS A 220 4.72 9.36 -18.16
CA LYS A 220 5.48 10.44 -18.81
C LYS A 220 4.61 11.43 -19.57
N ARG A 221 3.51 10.96 -20.16
CA ARG A 221 2.61 11.76 -21.00
C ARG A 221 1.60 12.55 -20.18
N THR A 222 1.22 12.06 -19.00
CA THR A 222 0.12 12.62 -18.21
C THR A 222 0.60 13.07 -16.83
N SER A 223 0.91 14.36 -16.69
CA SER A 223 1.43 14.92 -15.43
C SER A 223 0.52 14.68 -14.22
N ALA A 224 -0.80 14.77 -14.39
CA ALA A 224 -1.78 14.60 -13.31
C ALA A 224 -1.86 13.17 -12.76
N LEU A 225 -1.56 12.15 -13.58
CA LEU A 225 -1.64 10.73 -13.20
C LEU A 225 -0.25 10.09 -13.11
N LYS A 226 0.81 10.87 -13.34
CA LYS A 226 2.18 10.37 -13.40
C LYS A 226 2.56 9.60 -12.15
N GLU A 227 2.24 10.14 -10.97
CA GLU A 227 2.57 9.49 -9.70
C GLU A 227 1.89 8.12 -9.56
N SER A 228 0.56 8.07 -9.78
CA SER A 228 -0.20 6.83 -9.72
C SER A 228 0.33 5.80 -10.71
N PHE A 229 0.49 6.18 -11.98
CA PHE A 229 0.96 5.27 -13.03
C PHE A 229 2.39 4.78 -12.79
N TRP A 230 3.26 5.63 -12.28
CA TRP A 230 4.64 5.25 -11.96
C TRP A 230 4.71 4.37 -10.72
N ARG A 231 3.89 4.62 -9.69
CA ARG A 231 3.79 3.74 -8.52
C ARG A 231 3.34 2.34 -8.92
N HIS A 232 2.38 2.24 -9.84
CA HIS A 232 1.94 0.95 -10.37
C HIS A 232 2.98 0.29 -11.28
N ALA A 233 3.61 1.05 -12.18
CA ALA A 233 4.71 0.53 -12.98
C ALA A 233 5.84 -0.02 -12.08
N LEU A 234 6.14 0.64 -10.96
CA LEU A 234 7.14 0.20 -10.00
C LEU A 234 6.79 -1.17 -9.39
N THR A 235 5.55 -1.42 -8.98
CA THR A 235 5.17 -2.74 -8.43
C THR A 235 5.34 -3.84 -9.47
N LEU A 236 5.01 -3.56 -10.74
CA LEU A 236 5.20 -4.50 -11.85
C LEU A 236 6.68 -4.74 -12.17
N TYR A 237 7.51 -3.70 -12.14
CA TYR A 237 8.97 -3.85 -12.31
C TYR A 237 9.62 -4.62 -11.16
N GLU A 238 9.23 -4.35 -9.91
CA GLU A 238 9.70 -5.07 -8.72
C GLU A 238 9.33 -6.56 -8.79
N ALA A 239 8.15 -6.90 -9.31
CA ALA A 239 7.75 -8.28 -9.55
C ALA A 239 8.50 -8.91 -10.74
N ALA A 240 8.74 -8.16 -11.82
CA ALA A 240 9.41 -8.70 -13.01
C ALA A 240 10.91 -8.91 -12.78
N LYS A 241 11.59 -8.02 -12.03
CA LYS A 241 13.05 -8.07 -11.87
C LYS A 241 13.56 -9.35 -11.19
N THR A 242 12.73 -10.04 -10.41
CA THR A 242 13.13 -11.30 -9.74
C THR A 242 13.50 -12.40 -10.73
N ASP A 243 12.94 -12.34 -11.94
CA ASP A 243 13.09 -13.36 -12.98
C ASP A 243 13.95 -12.86 -14.16
N LEU A 244 14.47 -11.63 -14.10
CA LEU A 244 15.29 -11.02 -15.14
C LEU A 244 16.79 -11.15 -14.85
N THR A 245 17.58 -11.23 -15.92
CA THR A 245 19.05 -11.25 -15.84
C THR A 245 19.67 -10.36 -16.92
N GLY A 246 20.97 -10.07 -16.78
CA GLY A 246 21.76 -9.35 -17.78
C GLY A 246 21.23 -7.95 -18.11
N VAL A 247 21.23 -7.60 -19.40
CA VAL A 247 20.87 -6.25 -19.87
C VAL A 247 19.42 -5.89 -19.52
N SER A 248 18.48 -6.83 -19.61
CA SER A 248 17.07 -6.58 -19.30
C SER A 248 16.86 -6.20 -17.84
N LEU A 249 17.58 -6.85 -16.91
CA LEU A 249 17.57 -6.48 -15.50
C LEU A 249 18.10 -5.06 -15.30
N ALA A 250 19.25 -4.73 -15.90
CA ALA A 250 19.86 -3.40 -15.77
C ALA A 250 18.96 -2.27 -16.29
N VAL A 251 18.19 -2.51 -17.37
CA VAL A 251 17.21 -1.54 -17.90
C VAL A 251 16.07 -1.32 -16.90
N VAL A 252 15.53 -2.40 -16.32
CA VAL A 252 14.45 -2.31 -15.33
C VAL A 252 14.93 -1.60 -14.06
N GLU A 253 16.12 -1.92 -13.55
CA GLU A 253 16.71 -1.26 -12.37
C GLU A 253 16.87 0.25 -12.58
N LYS A 254 17.28 0.67 -13.79
CA LYS A 254 17.38 2.10 -14.13
C LYS A 254 16.01 2.80 -14.08
N ARG A 255 14.96 2.15 -14.56
CA ARG A 255 13.59 2.70 -14.55
C ARG A 255 13.03 2.76 -13.13
N ILE A 256 13.25 1.73 -12.32
CA ILE A 256 12.92 1.73 -10.89
C ILE A 256 13.57 2.94 -10.20
N ALA A 257 14.88 3.14 -10.40
CA ALA A 257 15.60 4.26 -9.80
C ALA A 257 15.04 5.62 -10.23
N GLU A 258 14.64 5.78 -11.50
CA GLU A 258 14.00 7.01 -11.98
C GLU A 258 12.63 7.24 -11.34
N ILE A 259 11.82 6.19 -11.22
CA ILE A 259 10.50 6.27 -10.58
C ILE A 259 10.64 6.66 -9.11
N GLU A 260 11.50 5.99 -8.35
CA GLU A 260 11.72 6.31 -6.94
C GLU A 260 12.30 7.71 -6.73
N ALA A 261 13.16 8.17 -7.66
CA ALA A 261 13.63 9.54 -7.69
C ALA A 261 12.51 10.56 -7.98
N PHE A 262 11.38 10.15 -8.54
CA PHE A 262 10.19 10.99 -8.71
C PHE A 262 9.20 10.89 -7.55
N LEU A 263 8.82 9.68 -7.13
CA LEU A 263 7.75 9.45 -6.14
C LEU A 263 8.04 10.12 -4.78
N PRO A 264 7.03 10.72 -4.11
CA PRO A 264 7.21 11.24 -2.77
C PRO A 264 7.54 10.11 -1.78
N LEU A 265 8.34 10.41 -0.76
CA LEU A 265 8.58 9.51 0.35
C LEU A 265 7.29 9.43 1.20
N GLY A 266 6.71 8.24 1.31
CA GLY A 266 5.50 8.00 2.12
C GLY A 266 5.79 7.98 3.63
N ALA A 267 4.75 7.79 4.45
CA ALA A 267 4.90 7.63 5.90
C ALA A 267 5.60 6.31 6.27
N ASP A 268 5.33 5.23 5.53
CA ASP A 268 5.83 3.87 5.79
C ASP A 268 7.19 3.57 5.15
N VAL A 269 8.01 4.59 4.93
CA VAL A 269 9.32 4.44 4.28
C VAL A 269 10.20 3.47 5.07
N ASP A 270 10.70 2.43 4.40
CA ASP A 270 11.76 1.57 4.93
C ASP A 270 13.12 2.27 4.72
N TYR A 271 13.56 2.99 5.76
CA TYR A 271 14.81 3.76 5.74
C TYR A 271 16.06 2.89 5.56
N THR A 272 15.96 1.57 5.68
CA THR A 272 17.08 0.64 5.51
C THR A 272 17.27 0.17 4.05
N LYS A 273 16.29 0.49 3.18
CA LYS A 273 16.23 0.09 1.77
C LYS A 273 16.06 1.29 0.82
N LEU A 274 16.38 2.49 1.28
CA LEU A 274 16.32 3.68 0.44
C LEU A 274 17.26 3.55 -0.75
N THR A 275 16.85 4.09 -1.90
CA THR A 275 17.78 4.38 -2.99
C THR A 275 18.47 5.72 -2.80
N ALA A 276 19.58 5.95 -3.52
CA ALA A 276 20.34 7.18 -3.38
C ALA A 276 19.48 8.43 -3.67
N GLY A 277 18.62 8.38 -4.69
CA GLY A 277 17.70 9.47 -5.01
C GLY A 277 16.66 9.74 -3.90
N GLN A 278 16.12 8.69 -3.30
CA GLN A 278 15.24 8.80 -2.14
C GLN A 278 15.97 9.40 -0.93
N TRP A 279 17.20 8.97 -0.67
CA TRP A 279 18.02 9.53 0.40
C TRP A 279 18.27 11.02 0.20
N GLU A 280 18.49 11.49 -1.04
CA GLU A 280 18.68 12.91 -1.32
C GLU A 280 17.45 13.77 -1.00
N LYS A 281 16.23 13.23 -1.12
CA LYS A 281 14.98 13.92 -0.76
C LYS A 281 14.79 14.11 0.75
N LEU A 282 15.47 13.32 1.58
CA LEU A 282 15.36 13.41 3.03
C LEU A 282 15.81 14.79 3.51
N LYS A 283 14.96 15.46 4.30
CA LYS A 283 15.28 16.72 4.97
C LYS A 283 15.88 16.44 6.34
N GLY A 284 17.19 16.55 6.43
CA GLY A 284 17.93 16.31 7.68
C GLY A 284 19.31 16.94 7.64
N LYS A 285 19.92 17.10 8.82
CA LYS A 285 21.31 17.59 8.93
C LYS A 285 22.25 16.54 8.33
N ILE A 286 23.06 16.93 7.34
CA ILE A 286 24.06 16.04 6.73
C ILE A 286 25.34 16.07 7.57
N ILE A 287 25.84 14.88 7.93
CA ILE A 287 27.12 14.66 8.59
C ILE A 287 27.99 13.78 7.70
N ASN A 288 29.23 14.20 7.48
CA ASN A 288 30.23 13.40 6.77
C ASN A 288 30.98 12.55 7.79
N VAL A 289 30.73 11.24 7.80
CA VAL A 289 31.39 10.31 8.71
C VAL A 289 32.65 9.77 8.04
N ASP A 290 33.79 10.36 8.37
CA ASP A 290 35.11 9.89 7.96
C ASP A 290 35.54 8.70 8.82
N ALA A 291 35.61 7.52 8.21
CA ALA A 291 35.93 6.29 8.92
C ALA A 291 37.31 6.30 9.60
N GLY A 292 38.25 7.09 9.07
CA GLY A 292 39.61 7.18 9.60
C GLY A 292 39.75 8.06 10.84
N ARG A 293 38.74 8.89 11.15
CA ARG A 293 38.78 9.82 12.31
C ARG A 293 38.32 9.20 13.63
N GLY A 294 37.76 7.99 13.62
CA GLY A 294 37.15 7.38 14.80
C GLY A 294 35.79 8.02 15.11
N LEU A 295 35.62 8.57 16.32
CA LEU A 295 34.36 9.18 16.78
C LEU A 295 34.13 10.55 16.12
N VAL A 296 33.08 10.64 15.30
CA VAL A 296 32.64 11.88 14.65
C VAL A 296 31.47 12.48 15.42
N LEU A 297 31.64 13.69 15.94
CA LEU A 297 30.58 14.45 16.60
C LEU A 297 29.56 14.94 15.56
N SER A 298 28.28 14.61 15.74
CA SER A 298 27.23 15.11 14.85
C SER A 298 26.88 16.59 15.09
N GLY A 299 27.26 17.14 16.24
CA GLY A 299 26.81 18.46 16.70
C GLY A 299 25.30 18.52 16.93
N VAL A 300 24.68 17.38 17.28
CA VAL A 300 23.27 17.26 17.69
C VAL A 300 23.25 16.61 19.06
N THR A 301 22.44 17.17 19.97
CA THR A 301 22.27 16.67 21.34
C THR A 301 20.82 16.28 21.54
N LEU A 302 20.60 15.09 22.09
CA LEU A 302 19.26 14.60 22.43
C LEU A 302 18.95 14.89 23.90
N SER A 303 17.75 15.37 24.17
CA SER A 303 17.18 15.44 25.53
C SER A 303 16.38 14.17 25.86
N ALA A 304 16.14 13.93 27.15
CA ALA A 304 15.35 12.79 27.60
C ALA A 304 13.99 12.71 26.88
N GLY A 305 13.66 11.54 26.34
CA GLY A 305 12.42 11.29 25.58
C GLY A 305 12.45 11.70 24.11
N GLN A 306 13.48 12.42 23.64
CA GLN A 306 13.62 12.75 22.21
C GLN A 306 14.12 11.53 21.41
N LYS A 307 13.57 11.39 20.21
CA LYS A 307 13.98 10.39 19.22
C LYS A 307 14.51 11.10 17.97
N LEU A 308 15.67 10.66 17.48
CA LEU A 308 16.18 11.07 16.18
C LEU A 308 16.36 9.85 15.28
N ARG A 309 16.34 10.07 13.97
CA ARG A 309 16.65 9.05 12.98
C ARG A 309 17.98 9.33 12.32
N VAL A 310 18.86 8.35 12.34
CA VAL A 310 20.17 8.36 11.69
C VAL A 310 20.07 7.53 10.41
N VAL A 311 20.26 8.17 9.25
CA VAL A 311 20.06 7.53 7.94
C VAL A 311 21.33 7.65 7.10
N PRO A 312 22.17 6.61 7.04
CA PRO A 312 23.35 6.58 6.19
C PRO A 312 22.98 6.55 4.70
N HIS A 313 23.86 7.09 3.85
CA HIS A 313 23.70 6.98 2.41
C HIS A 313 23.75 5.50 1.98
N PRO A 314 22.78 5.02 1.17
CA PRO A 314 22.57 3.59 0.97
C PRO A 314 23.65 2.92 0.11
N THR A 315 24.28 3.66 -0.81
CA THR A 315 25.25 3.12 -1.77
C THR A 315 26.69 3.59 -1.55
N GLU A 316 26.92 4.49 -0.57
CA GLU A 316 28.28 4.92 -0.27
C GLU A 316 29.02 3.85 0.50
N THR A 317 30.32 3.73 0.21
CA THR A 317 31.18 2.68 0.75
C THR A 317 32.45 3.28 1.30
N TRP A 318 32.99 2.64 2.34
CA TRP A 318 34.39 2.79 2.74
C TRP A 318 35.18 1.52 2.43
N LYS A 319 36.51 1.65 2.42
CA LYS A 319 37.47 0.58 2.17
C LYS A 319 38.05 0.09 3.49
N ILE A 320 38.09 -1.22 3.65
CA ILE A 320 38.74 -1.91 4.78
C ILE A 320 39.92 -2.69 4.22
N THR A 321 41.11 -2.40 4.71
CA THR A 321 42.35 -3.09 4.35
C THR A 321 42.79 -3.94 5.53
N ASP A 322 42.94 -5.24 5.32
CA ASP A 322 43.49 -6.15 6.33
C ASP A 322 45.03 -6.07 6.41
N ASN A 323 45.62 -6.71 7.42
CA ASN A 323 47.06 -6.75 7.62
C ASN A 323 47.85 -7.56 6.58
N ARG A 324 47.17 -8.23 5.65
CA ARG A 324 47.76 -8.94 4.50
C ARG A 324 47.62 -8.14 3.20
N GLY A 325 47.07 -6.93 3.26
CA GLY A 325 46.82 -6.08 2.09
C GLY A 325 45.53 -6.39 1.34
N GLY A 326 44.69 -7.29 1.84
CA GLY A 326 43.37 -7.58 1.29
C GLY A 326 42.43 -6.39 1.48
N VAL A 327 41.81 -5.93 0.40
CA VAL A 327 40.90 -4.77 0.41
C VAL A 327 39.46 -5.22 0.20
N THR A 328 38.58 -4.86 1.12
CA THR A 328 37.14 -5.07 1.01
C THR A 328 36.44 -3.72 0.99
N GLN A 329 35.47 -3.55 0.09
CA GLN A 329 34.55 -2.41 0.12
C GLN A 329 33.27 -2.82 0.82
N THR A 330 32.77 -1.95 1.70
CA THR A 330 31.49 -2.18 2.35
C THR A 330 30.72 -0.88 2.50
N THR A 331 29.39 -1.00 2.49
CA THR A 331 28.49 0.08 2.89
C THR A 331 28.46 0.20 4.42
N TRP A 332 27.62 1.12 4.91
CA TRP A 332 27.34 1.30 6.32
C TRP A 332 26.89 0.02 7.06
N LYS A 333 26.42 -1.01 6.34
CA LYS A 333 26.02 -2.30 6.93
C LYS A 333 27.21 -3.14 7.39
N GLY A 334 28.42 -2.84 6.93
CA GLY A 334 29.63 -3.61 7.22
C GLY A 334 29.71 -4.95 6.47
N GLY A 335 30.85 -5.63 6.62
CA GLY A 335 31.16 -6.88 5.93
C GLY A 335 31.57 -8.03 6.86
N MET A 336 31.40 -9.25 6.33
CA MET A 336 31.78 -10.59 6.83
C MET A 336 30.80 -11.33 7.79
N ALA A 337 30.49 -12.57 7.41
CA ALA A 337 29.70 -13.53 8.18
C ALA A 337 30.52 -14.09 9.37
N GLY A 338 30.30 -13.55 10.57
CA GLY A 338 30.93 -14.05 11.79
C GLY A 338 31.19 -12.97 12.84
N ARG A 339 30.24 -12.83 13.77
CA ARG A 339 30.23 -12.02 15.01
C ARG A 339 31.02 -10.69 14.99
N ARG A 340 30.33 -9.70 14.40
CA ARG A 340 30.41 -8.23 14.46
C ARG A 340 30.59 -7.69 13.04
N ALA A 341 29.65 -6.85 12.61
CA ALA A 341 29.65 -6.25 11.28
C ALA A 341 30.85 -5.30 11.14
N LEU A 342 31.99 -5.82 10.68
CA LEU A 342 33.24 -5.08 10.55
C LEU A 342 33.05 -3.94 9.55
N GLY A 343 33.42 -2.73 9.97
CA GLY A 343 33.14 -1.51 9.23
C GLY A 343 31.64 -1.30 9.02
N SER A 344 30.80 -1.66 9.98
CA SER A 344 29.45 -1.11 10.06
C SER A 344 29.49 0.28 10.67
N LEU A 345 28.59 1.16 10.23
CA LEU A 345 28.41 2.46 10.88
C LEU A 345 27.68 2.21 12.20
N GLN A 346 28.14 2.84 13.27
CA GLN A 346 27.56 2.78 14.61
C GLN A 346 27.34 4.20 15.13
N CYS A 347 26.45 4.30 16.10
CA CYS A 347 26.18 5.56 16.79
C CYS A 347 26.06 5.36 18.30
N THR A 348 26.38 6.41 19.05
CA THR A 348 26.14 6.50 20.51
C THR A 348 25.49 7.84 20.82
N VAL A 349 24.75 7.91 21.93
CA VAL A 349 24.14 9.14 22.44
C VAL A 349 24.61 9.34 23.88
N GLY A 350 25.41 10.39 24.11
CA GLY A 350 26.07 10.60 25.40
C GLY A 350 26.95 9.40 25.77
N ASP A 351 26.83 8.93 27.01
CA ASP A 351 27.52 7.73 27.52
C ASP A 351 26.73 6.43 27.29
N GLY A 352 25.73 6.46 26.39
CA GLY A 352 24.90 5.31 26.05
C GLY A 352 25.64 4.23 25.26
N THR A 353 25.00 3.07 25.10
CA THR A 353 25.54 1.93 24.37
C THR A 353 25.63 2.19 22.86
N GLU A 354 26.58 1.54 22.20
CA GLU A 354 26.67 1.49 20.75
C GLU A 354 25.40 0.88 20.15
N GLN A 355 24.84 1.53 19.13
CA GLN A 355 23.66 1.06 18.41
C GLN A 355 23.83 1.29 16.90
N ALA A 356 23.11 0.49 16.11
CA ALA A 356 23.09 0.63 14.67
C ALA A 356 22.32 1.90 14.23
N PRO A 357 22.58 2.42 13.02
CA PRO A 357 21.84 3.54 12.46
C PRO A 357 20.36 3.18 12.32
N GLY A 358 19.49 4.13 12.66
CA GLY A 358 18.05 3.93 12.76
C GLY A 358 17.46 4.97 13.70
N ILE A 359 16.40 4.61 14.43
CA ILE A 359 15.88 5.44 15.51
C ILE A 359 16.82 5.32 16.70
N VAL A 360 17.41 6.43 17.11
CA VAL A 360 18.28 6.54 18.28
C VAL A 360 17.55 7.25 19.41
N THR A 361 17.75 6.72 20.62
CA THR A 361 17.23 7.26 21.88
C THR A 361 18.34 7.45 22.88
N GLY A 362 18.18 8.39 23.81
CA GLY A 362 19.13 8.64 24.89
C GLY A 362 19.23 10.12 25.20
N THR A 363 20.11 10.47 26.14
CA THR A 363 20.39 11.85 26.51
C THR A 363 21.87 12.14 26.30
N GLY A 364 22.19 13.21 25.56
CA GLY A 364 23.56 13.62 25.30
C GLY A 364 23.87 13.79 23.81
N ALA A 365 25.15 14.02 23.51
CA ALA A 365 25.62 14.28 22.15
C ALA A 365 25.57 12.99 21.31
N LEU A 366 25.03 13.07 20.10
CA LEU A 366 25.07 11.98 19.13
C LEU A 366 26.46 11.92 18.46
N THR A 367 27.12 10.77 18.55
CA THR A 367 28.37 10.50 17.84
C THR A 367 28.20 9.36 16.84
N LEU A 368 28.95 9.40 15.75
CA LEU A 368 28.91 8.45 14.64
C LEU A 368 30.32 7.95 14.34
N PHE A 369 30.48 6.67 14.06
CA PHE A 369 31.80 6.10 13.75
C PHE A 369 31.68 4.79 12.96
N ALA A 370 32.78 4.37 12.35
CA ALA A 370 32.90 3.06 11.74
C ALA A 370 33.43 2.04 12.77
N LEU A 371 32.73 0.91 12.92
CA LEU A 371 33.12 -0.13 13.87
C LEU A 371 34.34 -0.90 13.37
N VAL A 372 35.49 -0.65 13.99
CA VAL A 372 36.73 -1.39 13.74
C VAL A 372 37.28 -1.92 15.07
N PRO A 373 36.98 -3.18 15.43
CA PRO A 373 37.30 -3.74 16.76
C PRO A 373 38.81 -3.88 17.02
N ASN A 374 39.65 -3.80 15.99
CA ASN A 374 41.11 -3.84 16.15
C ASN A 374 41.81 -3.00 15.08
N ALA A 375 42.03 -1.73 15.39
CA ALA A 375 42.71 -0.77 14.50
C ALA A 375 44.16 -1.17 14.13
N LYS A 376 44.78 -2.11 14.84
CA LYS A 376 46.11 -2.67 14.47
C LYS A 376 46.03 -3.73 13.38
N ARG A 377 44.86 -4.37 13.20
CA ARG A 377 44.65 -5.45 12.22
C ARG A 377 43.94 -4.98 10.96
N PHE A 378 43.12 -3.93 11.07
CA PHE A 378 42.32 -3.42 9.98
C PHE A 378 42.46 -1.91 9.90
N GLN A 379 42.78 -1.41 8.71
CA GLN A 379 42.71 0.01 8.39
C GLN A 379 41.41 0.28 7.65
N ILE A 380 40.75 1.39 7.98
CA ILE A 380 39.52 1.82 7.30
C ILE A 380 39.69 3.23 6.76
N SER A 381 39.20 3.48 5.56
CA SER A 381 39.26 4.80 4.92
C SER A 381 38.06 5.02 4.01
N GLY A 382 37.66 6.29 3.89
CA GLY A 382 36.48 6.68 3.13
C GLY A 382 35.45 7.37 4.02
N THR A 383 34.47 7.97 3.36
CA THR A 383 33.44 8.78 4.00
C THR A 383 32.08 8.29 3.60
N ILE A 384 31.18 8.14 4.58
CA ILE A 384 29.77 7.91 4.34
C ILE A 384 28.99 9.12 4.86
N ARG A 385 28.15 9.70 4.01
CA ARG A 385 27.21 10.76 4.36
C ARG A 385 26.06 10.17 5.15
N VAL A 386 25.68 10.84 6.22
CA VAL A 386 24.57 10.46 7.10
C VAL A 386 23.63 11.64 7.26
N LYS A 387 22.32 11.42 7.12
CA LYS A 387 21.30 12.41 7.45
C LYS A 387 20.71 12.13 8.82
N ILE A 388 20.59 13.18 9.63
CA ILE A 388 19.92 13.15 10.93
C ILE A 388 18.58 13.86 10.80
N LEU A 389 17.51 13.14 11.11
CA LEU A 389 16.13 13.62 11.00
C LEU A 389 15.44 13.56 12.37
N PRO A 390 14.50 14.48 12.68
CA PRO A 390 13.57 14.28 13.79
C PRO A 390 12.63 13.10 13.48
N VAL A 391 12.21 12.38 14.51
CA VAL A 391 11.12 11.40 14.40
C VAL A 391 9.82 12.13 14.71
N THR A 392 9.01 12.43 13.68
CA THR A 392 7.60 12.83 13.88
C THR A 392 6.78 11.55 13.99
N GLU A 393 6.17 11.34 15.16
CA GLU A 393 5.16 10.30 15.38
C GLU A 393 3.84 10.62 14.67
#